data_AF-A0A914UKA9-F1
#
_entry.id   AF-A0A914UKA9-F1
#
_cell.length_a   1.000
_cell.length_b   1.000
_cell.length_c   1.000
_cell.angle_alpha   90.00
_cell.angle_beta   90.00
_cell.angle_gamma   90.00
#
_symmetry.space_group_name_H-M   'P 1'
#
loop_
_entity.id
_entity.type
_entity.pdbx_description
1 polymer ?
#
loop_
_entity_poly.entity_id
_entity_poly.type
_entity_poly.pdbx_seq_one_letter_code
_entity_poly.pdbx_strand_id
1 'polypeptide(L)'
;MFARHFSLLLLLVVKGSTALDDTITINSRSKYAFQVADQSSQNFSQCPAASSALPGVTFTIERTWDDQPSNHKPYNFSLQWFVDQASGQPSTCGVRCTFDAPLFNDPAPPNASAGYVPGLWNYEVAELFFANERLEYVEIELEPHDHFMVYLLAGYRNPFNQGQKLALKMNSTLDQVNKIWHCSVDIPLAFFPPQVRSFNAYAIHGSGDKRIYEAMSARQFYDNYYDNYYDNYYDNYYDNYYDNYYDNHNGTELF
;
A
#
# COMPACT_ATOMS: atom_id res chain seq x y z
N MET A 1 -12.42 -12.33 -14.72
CA MET A 1 -12.10 -11.08 -15.48
C MET A 1 -12.19 -9.81 -14.62
N PHE A 2 -13.01 -9.79 -13.56
CA PHE A 2 -13.15 -8.66 -12.64
C PHE A 2 -11.93 -8.38 -11.75
N ALA A 3 -11.25 -9.40 -11.20
CA ALA A 3 -10.07 -9.19 -10.32
C ALA A 3 -8.91 -8.42 -10.99
N ARG A 4 -8.71 -8.59 -12.31
CA ARG A 4 -7.66 -7.83 -13.03
C ARG A 4 -7.96 -6.34 -13.13
N HIS A 5 -9.22 -5.92 -13.00
CA HIS A 5 -9.70 -4.55 -13.18
C HIS A 5 -9.91 -3.76 -11.88
N PHE A 6 -9.62 -4.30 -10.68
CA PHE A 6 -10.01 -3.63 -9.44
C PHE A 6 -8.86 -3.15 -8.54
N SER A 7 -7.65 -3.70 -8.59
CA SER A 7 -6.44 -3.01 -8.07
C SER A 7 -6.10 -1.73 -8.88
N LEU A 8 -7.02 -1.27 -9.74
CA LEU A 8 -6.89 -0.54 -11.03
C LEU A 8 -7.08 0.97 -10.91
N LEU A 9 -7.39 1.50 -9.72
CA LEU A 9 -7.69 2.92 -9.60
C LEU A 9 -6.98 3.65 -8.45
N LEU A 10 -6.31 2.97 -7.52
CA LEU A 10 -5.91 3.63 -6.25
C LEU A 10 -4.47 4.15 -6.15
N LEU A 11 -3.66 4.06 -7.22
CA LEU A 11 -2.30 4.63 -7.19
C LEU A 11 -2.20 6.06 -7.73
N LEU A 12 -3.32 6.68 -8.15
CA LEU A 12 -3.35 8.01 -8.73
C LEU A 12 -4.16 8.97 -7.87
N VAL A 13 -3.57 9.56 -6.83
CA VAL A 13 -3.64 11.02 -6.55
C VAL A 13 -2.43 11.37 -5.66
N VAL A 14 -1.38 11.88 -6.29
CA VAL A 14 -0.38 12.73 -5.62
C VAL A 14 -1.01 14.11 -5.48
N LYS A 15 -1.45 14.42 -4.25
CA LYS A 15 -1.63 15.72 -3.59
C LYS A 15 -2.97 15.78 -2.87
N GLY A 16 -2.87 15.74 -1.54
CA GLY A 16 -3.96 16.10 -0.64
C GLY A 16 -4.58 14.92 0.07
N SER A 17 -3.82 14.24 0.94
CA SER A 17 -4.38 13.44 2.01
C SER A 17 -3.45 13.49 3.21
N THR A 18 -3.94 14.07 4.30
CA THR A 18 -3.38 14.08 5.67
C THR A 18 -1.86 14.08 5.76
N ALA A 19 -1.29 15.25 6.07
CA ALA A 19 0.09 15.35 6.52
C ALA A 19 0.36 14.23 7.54
N LEU A 20 1.18 13.25 7.15
CA LEU A 20 1.98 12.51 8.11
C LEU A 20 2.86 13.57 8.76
N ASP A 21 2.52 13.96 10.00
CA ASP A 21 3.31 14.87 10.83
C ASP A 21 4.79 14.44 10.77
N ASP A 22 5.59 15.21 10.05
CA ASP A 22 7.06 15.32 9.90
C ASP A 22 8.00 14.16 10.34
N THR A 23 7.56 12.90 10.36
CA THR A 23 8.39 11.78 10.84
C THR A 23 8.23 10.46 10.07
N ILE A 24 8.05 10.49 8.75
CA ILE A 24 8.62 9.43 7.88
C ILE A 24 9.22 10.09 6.64
N THR A 25 10.50 10.47 6.73
CA THR A 25 11.34 10.67 5.54
C THR A 25 12.23 9.46 5.39
N ILE A 26 11.86 8.52 4.51
CA ILE A 26 12.75 7.43 4.08
C ILE A 26 13.82 8.06 3.19
N ASN A 27 14.89 8.57 3.82
CA ASN A 27 16.08 9.05 3.12
C ASN A 27 16.90 7.86 2.60
N SER A 28 16.42 7.19 1.55
CA SER A 28 17.29 6.34 0.74
C SER A 28 18.16 7.24 -0.13
N ARG A 29 19.23 7.81 0.43
CA ARG A 29 20.31 8.42 -0.35
C ARG A 29 21.12 7.31 -1.05
N SER A 30 20.52 6.72 -2.07
CA SER A 30 21.20 5.93 -3.08
C SER A 30 20.49 6.14 -4.41
N LYS A 31 21.11 6.96 -5.28
CA LYS A 31 20.71 7.10 -6.69
C LYS A 31 20.95 5.81 -7.52
N TYR A 32 21.30 4.69 -6.89
CA TYR A 32 21.74 3.45 -7.53
C TYR A 32 21.39 2.22 -6.69
N ALA A 33 20.11 1.93 -6.51
CA ALA A 33 19.64 0.61 -6.07
C ALA A 33 18.43 0.18 -6.91
N PHE A 34 18.50 0.46 -8.21
CA PHE A 34 17.48 0.11 -9.20
C PHE A 34 18.17 -0.22 -10.53
N GLN A 35 19.23 -1.02 -10.46
CA GLN A 35 19.80 -1.78 -11.57
C GLN A 35 20.91 -2.65 -11.00
N VAL A 36 20.97 -3.89 -11.49
CA VAL A 36 22.03 -4.88 -11.25
C VAL A 36 21.90 -5.67 -9.94
N ALA A 37 21.07 -6.71 -9.98
CA ALA A 37 21.39 -7.95 -9.29
C ALA A 37 22.54 -8.63 -10.06
N ASP A 38 23.76 -8.19 -9.82
CA ASP A 38 24.96 -8.92 -10.18
C ASP A 38 25.90 -8.95 -8.97
N GLN A 39 26.41 -10.13 -8.69
CA GLN A 39 27.16 -10.44 -7.50
C GLN A 39 28.60 -9.96 -7.62
N SER A 40 28.85 -8.66 -7.46
CA SER A 40 30.16 -8.15 -7.03
C SER A 40 30.16 -6.63 -6.87
N SER A 41 29.75 -6.11 -5.72
CA SER A 41 30.33 -4.87 -5.20
C SER A 41 29.98 -4.70 -3.73
N GLN A 42 31.00 -4.78 -2.90
CA GLN A 42 30.94 -4.49 -1.48
C GLN A 42 30.61 -3.01 -1.28
N ASN A 43 29.41 -2.73 -0.77
CA ASN A 43 29.04 -1.63 0.14
C ASN A 43 27.50 -1.52 0.17
N PHE A 44 26.86 -2.51 0.78
CA PHE A 44 25.42 -2.48 1.03
C PHE A 44 25.13 -1.57 2.24
N SER A 45 24.26 -0.59 2.02
CA SER A 45 23.26 -0.06 2.95
C SER A 45 23.55 -0.30 4.44
N GLN A 46 24.27 0.62 5.09
CA GLN A 46 24.37 0.56 6.56
C GLN A 46 22.97 0.81 7.16
N CYS A 47 22.51 -0.13 7.97
CA CYS A 47 21.33 0.07 8.81
C CYS A 47 21.55 1.34 9.66
N PRO A 48 20.55 2.22 9.80
CA PRO A 48 20.66 3.34 10.72
C PRO A 48 21.04 2.81 12.13
N ALA A 49 21.95 3.51 12.81
CA ALA A 49 22.34 3.14 14.17
C ALA A 49 21.09 3.03 15.06
N ALA A 50 21.07 2.04 15.95
CA ALA A 50 19.92 1.63 16.76
C ALA A 50 19.47 2.65 17.84
N SER A 51 19.58 3.95 17.60
CA SER A 51 19.31 5.01 18.58
C SER A 51 18.07 5.85 18.30
N SER A 52 17.18 5.42 17.42
CA SER A 52 15.81 5.94 17.38
C SER A 52 14.89 4.84 16.87
N ALA A 53 14.36 4.03 17.79
CA ALA A 53 13.21 3.18 17.49
C ALA A 53 12.07 4.13 17.13
N LEU A 54 11.90 4.41 15.83
CA LEU A 54 10.73 5.13 15.35
C LEU A 54 9.51 4.33 15.84
N PRO A 55 8.50 4.98 16.44
CA PRO A 55 7.44 4.34 17.21
C PRO A 55 6.54 3.37 16.39
N GLY A 56 6.78 3.26 15.09
CA GLY A 56 5.95 2.50 14.18
C GLY A 56 4.65 3.22 13.85
N VAL A 57 3.79 2.57 13.07
CA VAL A 57 2.43 3.03 12.79
C VAL A 57 1.46 1.86 12.94
N THR A 58 0.32 2.12 13.56
CA THR A 58 -0.79 1.16 13.64
C THR A 58 -1.98 1.68 12.84
N PHE A 59 -2.68 0.80 12.13
CA PHE A 59 -3.86 1.14 11.35
C PHE A 59 -4.80 -0.05 11.25
N THR A 60 -6.04 0.19 10.81
CA THR A 60 -7.06 -0.84 10.66
C THR A 60 -7.64 -0.88 9.25
N ILE A 61 -8.19 -2.04 8.88
CA ILE A 61 -9.16 -2.18 7.80
C ILE A 61 -10.48 -2.57 8.45
N GLU A 62 -11.47 -1.69 8.37
CA GLU A 62 -12.79 -1.86 8.99
C GLU A 62 -13.95 -1.56 8.03
N ARG A 63 -13.61 -1.26 6.78
CA ARG A 63 -14.56 -0.90 5.72
C ARG A 63 -14.21 -1.59 4.42
N THR A 64 -15.25 -1.91 3.69
CA THR A 64 -15.17 -2.28 2.27
C THR A 64 -14.56 -1.15 1.43
N TRP A 65 -14.05 -1.50 0.26
CA TRP A 65 -13.42 -0.56 -0.67
C TRP A 65 -14.32 0.61 -1.10
N ASP A 66 -15.64 0.39 -1.12
CA ASP A 66 -16.72 1.33 -1.39
C ASP A 66 -17.31 1.95 -0.11
N ASP A 67 -16.49 1.97 0.96
CA ASP A 67 -16.73 2.67 2.21
C ASP A 67 -17.93 2.16 3.03
N GLN A 68 -18.42 0.95 2.76
CA GLN A 68 -19.41 0.31 3.63
C GLN A 68 -18.72 -0.34 4.84
N PRO A 69 -19.28 -0.22 6.06
CA PRO A 69 -18.73 -0.90 7.23
C PRO A 69 -18.64 -2.42 7.05
N SER A 70 -17.53 -3.01 7.46
CA SER A 70 -17.36 -4.47 7.48
C SER A 70 -18.21 -5.10 8.59
N ASN A 71 -18.70 -6.32 8.39
CA ASN A 71 -19.59 -7.03 9.33
C ASN A 71 -18.86 -8.02 10.25
N HIS A 72 -17.54 -7.87 10.38
CA HIS A 72 -16.66 -8.69 11.20
C HIS A 72 -15.65 -7.81 11.96
N LYS A 73 -14.77 -8.44 12.75
CA LYS A 73 -13.67 -7.72 13.43
C LYS A 73 -12.74 -7.04 12.40
N PRO A 74 -12.13 -5.90 12.73
CA PRO A 74 -11.19 -5.26 11.81
C PRO A 74 -9.92 -6.09 11.65
N TYR A 75 -9.21 -5.86 10.55
CA TYR A 75 -7.80 -6.21 10.46
C TYR A 75 -7.01 -5.14 11.23
N ASN A 76 -6.15 -5.54 12.17
CA ASN A 76 -5.37 -4.62 13.00
C ASN A 76 -3.89 -4.77 12.66
N PHE A 77 -3.31 -3.78 12.00
CA PHE A 77 -1.93 -3.79 11.55
C PHE A 77 -1.02 -2.94 12.46
N SER A 78 0.24 -3.33 12.54
CA SER A 78 1.34 -2.60 13.15
C SER A 78 2.58 -2.72 12.27
N LEU A 79 3.13 -1.59 11.86
CA LEU A 79 4.38 -1.48 11.11
C LEU A 79 5.48 -0.94 12.01
N GLN A 80 6.61 -1.61 12.08
CA GLN A 80 7.73 -1.20 12.92
C GLN A 80 9.05 -1.39 12.18
N TRP A 81 10.02 -0.53 12.45
CA TRP A 81 11.38 -0.76 11.96
C TRP A 81 11.98 -1.98 12.64
N PHE A 82 12.66 -2.81 11.88
CA PHE A 82 13.49 -3.86 12.44
C PHE A 82 14.92 -3.76 11.91
N VAL A 83 15.85 -4.24 12.74
CA VAL A 83 17.22 -4.54 12.35
C VAL A 83 17.48 -5.98 12.79
N ASP A 84 17.78 -6.85 11.83
CA ASP A 84 18.22 -8.22 12.08
C ASP A 84 19.75 -8.25 12.04
N GLN A 85 20.36 -8.43 13.20
CA GLN A 85 21.80 -8.57 13.37
C GLN A 85 22.15 -10.01 13.75
N ALA A 86 22.00 -10.94 12.81
CA ALA A 86 22.49 -12.29 12.99
C ALA A 86 24.03 -12.30 13.05
N SER A 87 24.60 -12.96 14.06
CA SER A 87 26.05 -13.10 14.22
C SER A 87 26.70 -13.66 12.96
N GLY A 88 27.71 -12.95 12.43
CA GLY A 88 28.45 -13.37 11.24
C GLY A 88 27.73 -13.15 9.89
N GLN A 89 26.58 -12.48 9.85
CA GLN A 89 25.89 -12.06 8.63
C GLN A 89 25.82 -10.53 8.52
N PRO A 90 25.75 -9.98 7.29
CA PRO A 90 25.42 -8.57 7.12
C PRO A 90 24.09 -8.25 7.81
N SER A 91 24.05 -7.17 8.60
CA SER A 91 22.79 -6.73 9.19
C SER A 91 21.77 -6.43 8.10
N THR A 92 20.55 -6.92 8.26
CA THR A 92 19.43 -6.53 7.41
C THR A 92 18.52 -5.60 8.19
N CYS A 93 17.86 -4.66 7.50
CA CYS A 93 16.82 -3.84 8.10
C CYS A 93 15.66 -3.70 7.13
N GLY A 94 14.54 -3.26 7.69
CA GLY A 94 13.33 -3.06 6.93
C GLY A 94 12.16 -2.71 7.82
N VAL A 95 10.97 -3.02 7.33
CA VAL A 95 9.71 -2.82 8.04
C VAL A 95 9.12 -4.18 8.38
N ARG A 96 8.88 -4.43 9.66
CA ARG A 96 8.11 -5.57 10.13
C ARG A 96 6.66 -5.16 10.14
N CYS A 97 5.82 -5.91 9.45
CA CYS A 97 4.38 -5.81 9.55
C CYS A 97 3.86 -6.96 10.40
N THR A 98 3.17 -6.65 11.48
CA THR A 98 2.41 -7.62 12.29
C THR A 98 0.93 -7.29 12.22
N PHE A 99 0.06 -8.27 12.10
CA PHE A 99 -1.38 -8.03 12.18
C PHE A 99 -2.17 -9.19 12.75
N ASP A 100 -3.32 -8.82 13.31
CA ASP A 100 -4.41 -9.72 13.67
C ASP A 100 -5.59 -9.43 12.75
N ALA A 101 -6.05 -10.46 12.04
CA ALA A 101 -7.14 -10.39 11.08
C ALA A 101 -8.22 -11.42 11.40
N PRO A 102 -9.47 -11.22 10.95
CA PRO A 102 -10.43 -12.31 10.88
C PRO A 102 -9.90 -13.43 9.98
N LEU A 103 -10.12 -14.68 10.40
CA LEU A 103 -9.83 -15.87 9.59
C LEU A 103 -11.12 -16.39 8.97
N PHE A 104 -11.28 -16.21 7.67
CA PHE A 104 -12.46 -16.63 6.90
C PHE A 104 -12.42 -18.12 6.53
N ASN A 105 -11.22 -18.71 6.46
CA ASN A 105 -11.00 -20.08 5.99
C ASN A 105 -11.54 -20.26 4.57
N ASP A 106 -11.31 -19.29 3.68
CA ASP A 106 -11.53 -19.53 2.26
C ASP A 106 -10.59 -20.65 1.77
N PRO A 107 -10.90 -21.30 0.63
CA PRO A 107 -10.03 -22.31 0.07
C PRO A 107 -8.64 -21.73 -0.22
N ALA A 108 -7.59 -22.38 0.29
CA ALA A 108 -6.22 -22.00 -0.01
C ALA A 108 -5.83 -22.25 -1.48
N PRO A 109 -4.76 -21.62 -1.99
CA PRO A 109 -4.18 -21.97 -3.28
C PRO A 109 -3.86 -23.48 -3.38
N PRO A 110 -4.35 -24.20 -4.41
CA PRO A 110 -4.21 -25.64 -4.49
C PRO A 110 -2.75 -26.04 -4.71
N ASN A 111 -2.29 -27.03 -3.95
CA ASN A 111 -0.96 -27.65 -4.08
C ASN A 111 0.23 -26.70 -3.86
N ALA A 112 0.05 -25.56 -3.19
CA ALA A 112 1.13 -24.65 -2.88
C ALA A 112 1.79 -24.99 -1.54
N SER A 113 3.12 -25.14 -1.55
CA SER A 113 3.93 -25.10 -0.32
C SER A 113 4.04 -23.66 0.18
N ALA A 114 4.40 -23.46 1.46
CA ALA A 114 4.72 -22.13 1.99
C ALA A 114 5.74 -21.41 1.08
N GLY A 115 5.56 -20.10 0.89
CA GLY A 115 6.41 -19.27 0.04
C GLY A 115 5.70 -18.53 -1.09
N TYR A 116 6.45 -18.23 -2.15
CA TYR A 116 5.95 -17.42 -3.27
C TYR A 116 4.84 -18.13 -4.05
N VAL A 117 3.68 -17.48 -4.19
CA VAL A 117 2.56 -17.94 -5.03
C VAL A 117 2.04 -16.76 -5.86
N PRO A 118 2.05 -16.85 -7.21
CA PRO A 118 1.47 -15.79 -8.03
C PRO A 118 -0.06 -15.84 -8.01
N GLY A 119 -0.71 -14.67 -7.97
CA GLY A 119 -2.17 -14.58 -8.08
C GLY A 119 -2.92 -14.80 -6.77
N LEU A 120 -2.32 -14.40 -5.63
CA LEU A 120 -2.94 -14.55 -4.31
C LEU A 120 -4.22 -13.73 -4.14
N TRP A 121 -4.39 -12.65 -4.90
CA TRP A 121 -5.64 -11.88 -5.01
C TRP A 121 -6.90 -12.69 -5.36
N ASN A 122 -6.77 -13.95 -5.78
CA ASN A 122 -7.92 -14.85 -6.00
C ASN A 122 -8.39 -15.57 -4.72
N TYR A 123 -7.68 -15.42 -3.59
CA TYR A 123 -7.86 -16.14 -2.33
C TYR A 123 -8.08 -15.18 -1.14
N GLU A 124 -8.15 -15.71 0.08
CA GLU A 124 -8.16 -14.90 1.31
C GLU A 124 -6.81 -14.24 1.49
N VAL A 125 -6.74 -12.90 1.44
CA VAL A 125 -5.46 -12.19 1.38
C VAL A 125 -5.51 -10.89 2.16
N ALA A 126 -4.37 -10.52 2.75
CA ALA A 126 -4.07 -9.17 3.19
C ALA A 126 -3.01 -8.59 2.26
N GLU A 127 -3.24 -7.38 1.75
CA GLU A 127 -2.38 -6.70 0.78
C GLU A 127 -1.79 -5.42 1.38
N LEU A 128 -0.53 -5.13 1.08
CA LEU A 128 0.18 -3.92 1.50
C LEU A 128 0.79 -3.24 0.27
N PHE A 129 0.58 -1.93 0.16
CA PHE A 129 1.11 -1.09 -0.90
C PHE A 129 1.93 0.05 -0.32
N PHE A 130 3.12 0.27 -0.85
CA PHE A 130 3.98 1.41 -0.49
C PHE A 130 4.50 2.08 -1.75
N ALA A 131 4.15 3.35 -1.94
CA ALA A 131 4.42 4.08 -3.17
C ALA A 131 5.12 5.43 -2.93
N ASN A 132 5.93 5.83 -3.90
CA ASN A 132 6.49 7.18 -3.98
C ASN A 132 5.74 8.04 -5.01
N GLU A 133 6.15 9.31 -5.15
CA GLU A 133 5.49 10.28 -6.06
C GLU A 133 5.74 9.99 -7.54
N ARG A 134 6.65 9.06 -7.88
CA ARG A 134 6.95 8.66 -9.25
C ARG A 134 6.14 7.45 -9.72
N LEU A 135 5.15 7.02 -8.92
CA LEU A 135 4.38 5.80 -9.14
C LEU A 135 5.29 4.55 -9.20
N GLU A 136 6.42 4.59 -8.49
CA GLU A 136 7.17 3.38 -8.17
C GLU A 136 6.63 2.86 -6.85
N TYR A 137 6.33 1.56 -6.80
CA TYR A 137 5.69 0.97 -5.63
C TYR A 137 6.01 -0.50 -5.48
N VAL A 138 5.89 -0.97 -4.23
CA VAL A 138 5.86 -2.38 -3.89
C VAL A 138 4.45 -2.77 -3.50
N GLU A 139 4.03 -3.93 -4.00
CA GLU A 139 2.77 -4.60 -3.69
C GLU A 139 3.13 -5.94 -3.05
N ILE A 140 2.56 -6.21 -1.88
CA ILE A 140 2.81 -7.42 -1.10
C ILE A 140 1.47 -8.03 -0.77
N GLU A 141 1.27 -9.29 -1.11
CA GLU A 141 0.08 -10.07 -0.77
C GLU A 141 0.48 -11.18 0.18
N LEU A 142 -0.30 -11.40 1.24
CA LEU A 142 -0.07 -12.38 2.28
C LEU A 142 -1.33 -13.22 2.45
N GLU A 143 -1.20 -14.52 2.59
CA GLU A 143 -2.30 -15.48 2.68
C GLU A 143 -2.15 -16.31 3.98
N PRO A 144 -3.26 -16.73 4.63
CA PRO A 144 -3.24 -17.47 5.90
C PRO A 144 -2.28 -18.67 6.01
N HIS A 145 -1.91 -19.33 4.91
CA HIS A 145 -1.10 -20.55 4.86
C HIS A 145 0.38 -20.29 4.52
N ASP A 146 0.92 -19.15 4.93
CA ASP A 146 2.31 -18.73 4.68
C ASP A 146 2.63 -18.61 3.17
N HIS A 147 1.64 -18.31 2.35
CA HIS A 147 1.88 -17.89 0.97
C HIS A 147 2.05 -16.38 0.89
N PHE A 148 2.95 -15.95 0.03
CA PHE A 148 3.13 -14.54 -0.27
C PHE A 148 3.31 -14.28 -1.77
N MET A 149 3.04 -13.05 -2.17
CA MET A 149 3.42 -12.51 -3.47
C MET A 149 4.06 -11.14 -3.25
N VAL A 150 5.07 -10.80 -4.03
CA VAL A 150 5.69 -9.47 -4.00
C VAL A 150 5.90 -9.00 -5.42
N TYR A 151 5.31 -7.87 -5.79
CA TYR A 151 5.60 -7.17 -7.03
C TYR A 151 6.35 -5.88 -6.74
N LEU A 152 7.38 -5.59 -7.55
CA LEU A 152 8.04 -4.30 -7.62
C LEU A 152 7.66 -3.65 -8.95
N LEU A 153 7.05 -2.47 -8.89
CA LEU A 153 6.38 -1.85 -10.03
C LEU A 153 6.92 -0.44 -10.28
N ALA A 154 6.96 -0.07 -11.56
CA ALA A 154 7.37 1.25 -12.03
C ALA A 154 6.31 1.80 -12.99
N GLY A 155 5.44 2.65 -12.46
CA GLY A 155 4.20 3.02 -13.11
C GLY A 155 3.10 1.99 -12.89
N TYR A 156 1.92 2.35 -13.35
CA TYR A 156 0.70 1.62 -13.10
C TYR A 156 0.70 0.18 -13.63
N ARG A 157 0.49 -0.82 -12.75
CA ARG A 157 0.45 -2.27 -13.09
C ARG A 157 1.62 -2.72 -13.96
N ASN A 158 2.77 -2.09 -13.79
CA ASN A 158 3.93 -2.34 -14.62
C ASN A 158 5.03 -2.97 -13.77
N PRO A 159 4.91 -4.26 -13.42
CA PRO A 159 5.92 -4.94 -12.63
C PRO A 159 7.17 -5.13 -13.48
N PHE A 160 8.29 -4.59 -13.00
CA PHE A 160 9.61 -4.91 -13.56
C PHE A 160 10.25 -6.12 -12.82
N ASN A 161 9.70 -6.48 -11.65
CA ASN A 161 10.04 -7.70 -10.91
C ASN A 161 8.78 -8.26 -10.26
N GLN A 162 8.49 -9.54 -10.51
CA GLN A 162 7.30 -10.22 -10.02
C GLN A 162 7.55 -11.10 -8.80
N GLY A 163 8.71 -10.98 -8.15
CA GLY A 163 8.98 -11.58 -6.84
C GLY A 163 9.39 -13.04 -6.83
N GLN A 164 9.53 -13.71 -7.98
CA GLN A 164 9.84 -15.15 -8.03
C GLN A 164 11.15 -15.55 -7.34
N LYS A 165 12.07 -14.59 -7.15
CA LYS A 165 13.36 -14.78 -6.45
C LYS A 165 13.47 -13.96 -5.17
N LEU A 166 12.40 -13.26 -4.79
CA LEU A 166 12.33 -12.52 -3.55
C LEU A 166 11.84 -13.44 -2.44
N ALA A 167 12.36 -13.25 -1.23
CA ALA A 167 11.95 -14.01 -0.06
C ALA A 167 11.44 -13.05 1.01
N LEU A 168 10.35 -13.43 1.66
CA LEU A 168 9.84 -12.79 2.86
C LEU A 168 10.01 -13.75 4.03
N LYS A 169 10.45 -13.23 5.17
CA LYS A 169 10.42 -13.97 6.43
C LYS A 169 9.05 -13.72 7.05
N MET A 170 8.13 -14.63 6.75
CA MET A 170 6.74 -14.61 7.19
C MET A 170 6.50 -15.68 8.26
N ASN A 171 5.59 -15.40 9.18
CA ASN A 171 5.05 -16.36 10.13
C ASN A 171 3.55 -16.11 10.27
N SER A 172 2.75 -17.09 9.86
CA SER A 172 1.31 -17.14 10.04
C SER A 172 0.94 -18.13 11.14
N THR A 173 0.02 -17.74 12.01
CA THR A 173 -0.58 -18.61 13.04
C THR A 173 -2.09 -18.47 12.99
N LEU A 174 -2.80 -19.58 12.86
CA LEU A 174 -4.25 -19.61 12.72
C LEU A 174 -4.91 -20.05 14.03
N ASP A 175 -5.59 -19.12 14.70
CA ASP A 175 -6.49 -19.43 15.80
C ASP A 175 -7.84 -19.88 15.24
N GLN A 176 -7.96 -21.20 15.04
CA GLN A 176 -9.16 -21.82 14.50
C GLN A 176 -10.38 -21.71 15.42
N VAL A 177 -10.18 -21.52 16.73
CA VAL A 177 -11.25 -21.44 17.72
C VAL A 177 -11.85 -20.04 17.72
N ASN A 178 -11.00 -19.01 17.81
CA ASN A 178 -11.44 -17.62 17.84
C ASN A 178 -11.62 -16.99 16.46
N LYS A 179 -11.28 -17.73 15.39
CA LYS A 179 -11.31 -17.28 13.99
C LYS A 179 -10.45 -16.04 13.77
N ILE A 180 -9.20 -16.13 14.23
CA ILE A 180 -8.20 -15.07 14.09
C ILE A 180 -7.00 -15.61 13.32
N TRP A 181 -6.55 -14.83 12.35
CA TRP A 181 -5.31 -15.02 11.63
C TRP A 181 -4.28 -14.03 12.19
N HIS A 182 -3.26 -14.57 12.84
CA HIS A 182 -2.09 -13.81 13.29
C HIS A 182 -0.99 -13.91 12.25
N CYS A 183 -0.40 -12.79 11.85
CA CYS A 183 0.68 -12.77 10.88
C CYS A 183 1.78 -11.81 11.28
N SER A 184 3.02 -12.19 11.02
CA SER A 184 4.20 -11.33 11.07
C SER A 184 5.01 -11.51 9.81
N VAL A 185 5.42 -10.42 9.16
CA VAL A 185 6.29 -10.46 7.98
C VAL A 185 7.36 -9.37 8.04
N ASP A 186 8.60 -9.76 7.78
CA ASP A 186 9.72 -8.83 7.61
C ASP A 186 9.85 -8.44 6.13
N ILE A 187 9.63 -7.17 5.83
CA ILE A 187 9.75 -6.59 4.49
C ILE A 187 11.13 -5.93 4.39
N PRO A 188 12.06 -6.47 3.60
CA PRO A 188 13.40 -5.90 3.46
C PRO A 188 13.36 -4.48 2.90
N LEU A 189 14.22 -3.59 3.40
CA LEU A 189 14.30 -2.21 2.93
C LEU A 189 14.55 -2.12 1.40
N ALA A 190 15.22 -3.12 0.83
CA ALA A 190 15.51 -3.21 -0.60
C ALA A 190 14.27 -3.37 -1.49
N PHE A 191 13.10 -3.69 -0.92
CA PHE A 191 11.87 -3.85 -1.71
C PHE A 191 11.16 -2.50 -1.91
N PHE A 192 11.41 -1.52 -1.03
CA PHE A 192 10.72 -0.25 -1.09
C PHE A 192 11.27 0.63 -2.21
N PRO A 193 10.39 1.40 -2.89
CA PRO A 193 10.85 2.48 -3.75
C PRO A 193 11.54 3.57 -2.91
N PRO A 194 12.40 4.39 -3.50
CA PRO A 194 12.99 5.51 -2.80
C PRO A 194 11.91 6.52 -2.41
N GLN A 195 12.02 7.12 -1.22
CA GLN A 195 11.12 8.17 -0.73
C GLN A 195 9.63 7.77 -0.78
N VAL A 196 9.26 6.65 -0.15
CA VAL A 196 7.84 6.30 0.04
C VAL A 196 7.11 7.51 0.66
N ARG A 197 5.99 7.91 0.04
CA ARG A 197 5.15 9.02 0.48
C ARG A 197 3.73 8.61 0.82
N SER A 198 3.30 7.45 0.32
CA SER A 198 1.94 6.96 0.50
C SER A 198 1.97 5.46 0.75
N PHE A 199 0.98 5.01 1.51
CA PHE A 199 0.75 3.59 1.75
C PHE A 199 -0.75 3.33 1.79
N ASN A 200 -1.15 2.11 1.43
CA ASN A 200 -2.50 1.61 1.68
C ASN A 200 -2.45 0.11 1.95
N ALA A 201 -3.53 -0.41 2.50
CA ALA A 201 -3.71 -1.83 2.71
C ALA A 201 -5.10 -2.27 2.28
N TYR A 202 -5.20 -3.52 1.85
CA TYR A 202 -6.47 -4.14 1.46
C TYR A 202 -6.61 -5.51 2.09
N ALA A 203 -7.85 -5.95 2.16
CA ALA A 203 -8.15 -7.33 2.44
C ALA A 203 -9.15 -7.84 1.41
N ILE A 204 -8.98 -9.08 1.00
CA ILE A 204 -9.95 -9.74 0.15
C ILE A 204 -10.29 -11.07 0.80
N HIS A 205 -11.58 -11.34 1.01
CA HIS A 205 -12.09 -12.66 1.43
C HIS A 205 -13.33 -13.05 0.61
N GLY A 206 -13.90 -14.22 0.89
CA GLY A 206 -14.95 -14.85 0.13
C GLY A 206 -14.45 -15.52 -1.16
N SER A 207 -15.33 -16.31 -1.79
CA SER A 207 -15.03 -17.08 -3.01
C SER A 207 -16.09 -16.88 -4.09
N GLY A 208 -15.65 -16.90 -5.36
CA GLY A 208 -16.54 -16.73 -6.52
C GLY A 208 -17.30 -15.40 -6.49
N ASP A 209 -18.63 -15.46 -6.63
CA ASP A 209 -19.48 -14.26 -6.63
C ASP A 209 -19.68 -13.63 -5.24
N LYS A 210 -19.13 -14.25 -4.18
CA LYS A 210 -19.21 -13.77 -2.79
C LYS A 210 -17.93 -13.07 -2.32
N ARG A 211 -17.06 -12.69 -3.25
CA ARG A 211 -15.81 -11.97 -2.95
C ARG A 211 -16.13 -10.61 -2.34
N ILE A 212 -15.49 -10.31 -1.21
CA ILE A 212 -15.57 -9.03 -0.51
C ILE A 212 -14.19 -8.39 -0.56
N TYR A 213 -14.16 -7.09 -0.84
CA TYR A 213 -12.95 -6.29 -0.97
C TYR A 213 -12.99 -5.18 0.07
N GLU A 214 -11.92 -5.01 0.83
CA GLU A 214 -11.81 -4.06 1.93
C GLU A 214 -10.55 -3.23 1.81
N ALA A 215 -10.57 -2.02 2.35
CA ALA A 215 -9.47 -1.07 2.22
C ALA A 215 -9.27 -0.27 3.51
N MET A 216 -8.02 0.01 3.87
CA MET A 216 -7.67 0.90 4.98
C MET A 216 -8.16 2.32 4.70
N SER A 217 -7.87 2.82 3.50
CA SER A 217 -8.46 4.06 2.99
C SER A 217 -9.39 3.72 1.84
N ALA A 218 -10.69 3.91 2.06
CA ALA A 218 -11.71 3.77 1.05
C ALA A 218 -11.65 4.93 0.02
N ARG A 219 -12.38 4.78 -1.07
CA ARG A 219 -12.45 5.71 -2.21
C ARG A 219 -12.87 7.17 -1.86
N GLN A 220 -13.18 7.50 -0.61
CA GLN A 220 -13.54 8.86 -0.19
C GLN A 220 -12.50 9.94 -0.54
N PHE A 221 -11.23 9.61 -0.78
CA PHE A 221 -10.27 10.60 -1.29
C PHE A 221 -10.51 11.00 -2.76
N TYR A 222 -11.13 10.14 -3.57
CA TYR A 222 -11.33 10.39 -4.99
C TYR A 222 -12.56 11.25 -5.26
N ASP A 223 -13.70 10.92 -4.62
CA ASP A 223 -14.94 11.67 -4.81
C ASP A 223 -14.82 13.06 -4.15
N ASN A 224 -14.26 13.17 -2.93
CA ASN A 224 -14.08 14.47 -2.28
C ASN A 224 -13.05 15.38 -2.96
N TYR A 225 -11.97 14.84 -3.55
CA TYR A 225 -10.99 15.66 -4.27
C TYR A 225 -11.56 16.17 -5.59
N TYR A 226 -12.29 15.33 -6.34
CA TYR A 226 -12.91 15.75 -7.59
C TYR A 226 -14.08 16.69 -7.37
N ASP A 227 -14.95 16.43 -6.39
CA ASP A 227 -16.06 17.33 -6.08
C ASP A 227 -15.51 18.68 -5.61
N ASN A 228 -14.56 18.71 -4.66
CA ASN A 228 -13.99 19.99 -4.23
C ASN A 228 -13.14 20.68 -5.31
N TYR A 229 -12.43 19.96 -6.18
CA TYR A 229 -11.65 20.56 -7.25
C TYR A 229 -12.56 21.10 -8.36
N TYR A 230 -13.62 20.36 -8.74
CA TYR A 230 -14.58 20.82 -9.73
C TYR A 230 -15.42 21.98 -9.18
N ASP A 231 -15.93 21.89 -7.96
CA ASP A 231 -16.71 22.97 -7.35
C ASP A 231 -15.86 24.23 -7.21
N ASN A 232 -14.64 24.13 -6.66
CA ASN A 232 -13.77 25.31 -6.56
C ASN A 232 -13.31 25.84 -7.92
N TYR A 233 -13.03 24.98 -8.90
CA TYR A 233 -12.60 25.45 -10.21
C TYR A 233 -13.75 26.07 -10.99
N TYR A 234 -14.95 25.48 -10.95
CA TYR A 234 -16.13 26.03 -11.61
C TYR A 234 -16.62 27.29 -10.93
N ASP A 235 -16.74 27.31 -9.59
CA ASP A 235 -17.18 28.52 -8.87
C ASP A 235 -16.19 29.66 -9.10
N ASN A 236 -14.88 29.44 -8.95
CA ASN A 236 -13.90 30.50 -9.20
C ASN A 236 -13.81 30.90 -10.68
N TYR A 237 -13.96 29.97 -11.62
CA TYR A 237 -13.91 30.31 -13.04
C TYR A 237 -15.19 31.03 -13.49
N TYR A 238 -16.36 30.61 -13.01
CA TYR A 238 -17.62 31.29 -13.32
C TYR A 238 -17.71 32.66 -12.65
N ASP A 239 -17.38 32.77 -11.37
CA ASP A 239 -17.43 34.06 -10.66
C ASP A 239 -16.44 35.04 -11.29
N ASN A 240 -15.17 34.64 -11.52
CA ASN A 240 -14.21 35.53 -12.16
C ASN A 240 -14.53 35.84 -13.63
N TYR A 241 -15.11 34.90 -14.38
CA TYR A 241 -15.45 35.15 -15.78
C TYR A 241 -16.69 36.03 -15.89
N TYR A 242 -17.72 35.82 -15.06
CA TYR A 242 -18.91 36.66 -15.04
C TYR A 242 -18.60 38.05 -14.50
N ASP A 243 -17.92 38.19 -13.37
CA ASP A 243 -17.59 39.51 -12.82
C ASP A 243 -16.75 40.33 -13.82
N ASN A 244 -15.74 39.73 -14.44
CA ASN A 244 -14.93 40.44 -15.45
C ASN A 244 -15.67 40.70 -16.77
N TYR A 245 -16.61 39.85 -17.17
CA TYR A 245 -17.37 40.04 -18.41
C TYR A 245 -18.45 41.11 -18.24
N TYR A 246 -19.12 41.18 -17.08
CA TYR A 246 -20.13 42.20 -16.81
C TYR A 246 -19.51 43.56 -16.47
N ASP A 247 -18.39 43.60 -15.73
CA ASP A 247 -17.69 44.86 -15.45
C ASP A 247 -17.05 45.48 -16.70
N ASN A 248 -16.57 44.66 -17.66
CA ASN A 248 -15.94 45.17 -18.90
C ASN A 248 -16.89 45.37 -20.09
N HIS A 249 -18.12 44.82 -20.06
CA HIS A 249 -19.05 44.93 -21.22
C HIS A 249 -20.36 45.66 -20.95
N ASN A 250 -20.60 46.15 -19.73
CA ASN A 250 -21.70 47.10 -19.46
C ASN A 250 -21.23 48.55 -19.28
N GLY A 251 -19.97 48.86 -19.63
CA GLY A 251 -19.43 50.22 -19.70
C GLY A 251 -19.81 51.01 -20.96
N THR A 252 -20.82 50.60 -21.72
CA THR A 252 -21.40 51.42 -22.80
C THR A 252 -22.83 51.78 -22.47
N GLU A 253 -22.97 52.90 -21.76
CA GLU A 253 -24.21 53.67 -21.68
C GLU A 253 -24.68 54.07 -23.09
N LEU A 254 -25.98 53.95 -23.34
CA LEU A 254 -26.69 54.81 -24.29
C LEU A 254 -28.05 55.23 -23.70
N PHE A 255 -28.05 56.46 -23.15
CA PHE A 255 -29.14 57.34 -22.70
C PHE A 255 -29.91 57.00 -21.41
#